data_AF-A0A7V9UKA6-F1
#
_entry.id   AF-A0A7V9UKA6-F1
#
_cell.length_a   1.000
_cell.length_b   1.000
_cell.length_c   1.000
_cell.angle_alpha   90.00
_cell.angle_beta   90.00
_cell.angle_gamma   90.00
#
_symmetry.space_group_name_H-M   'P 1'
#
loop_
_entity.id
_entity.type
_entity.pdbx_description
1 polymer ?
#
loop_
_entity_poly.entity_id
_entity_poly.type
_entity_poly.pdbx_seq_one_letter_code
_entity_poly.pdbx_strand_id
1 'polypeptide(L)'
;MGRASRRRPKRLAEKLLTIRQALNLSQSEMAFRLGCEGELTANHISKFELDRHEPSLPVLLSYARMMGVSTDVLIDDKLDLPAKLLSATKSNSIRRSAPRGRR
;
A
#
# COMPACT_ATOMS: atom_id res chain seq x y z
N MET A 1 -18.71 -15.57 -15.32
CA MET A 1 -18.13 -16.66 -14.51
C MET A 1 -16.98 -16.12 -13.68
N GLY A 2 -16.96 -16.46 -12.39
CA GLY A 2 -15.97 -16.06 -11.39
C GLY A 2 -16.51 -16.48 -10.02
N ARG A 3 -16.52 -17.79 -9.76
CA ARG A 3 -17.40 -18.46 -8.78
C ARG A 3 -16.84 -18.55 -7.34
N ALA A 4 -15.84 -17.75 -6.99
CA ALA A 4 -15.35 -17.66 -5.61
C ALA A 4 -14.88 -16.23 -5.32
N SER A 5 -15.16 -15.72 -4.13
CA SER A 5 -14.56 -14.49 -3.65
C SER A 5 -13.04 -14.63 -3.68
N ARG A 6 -12.34 -13.62 -4.21
CA ARG A 6 -10.88 -13.56 -4.18
C ARG A 6 -10.43 -13.70 -2.72
N ARG A 7 -9.42 -14.54 -2.45
CA ARG A 7 -8.82 -14.60 -1.11
C ARG A 7 -8.23 -13.23 -0.79
N ARG A 8 -8.65 -12.66 0.34
CA ARG A 8 -8.19 -11.37 0.86
C ARG A 8 -7.35 -11.61 2.12
N PRO A 9 -6.26 -10.87 2.32
CA PRO A 9 -5.54 -10.92 3.60
C PRO A 9 -6.46 -10.41 4.71
N LYS A 10 -6.56 -11.15 5.81
CA LYS A 10 -7.46 -10.82 6.92
C LYS A 10 -7.00 -9.59 7.70
N ARG A 11 -5.68 -9.33 7.71
CA ARG A 11 -5.05 -8.26 8.49
C ARG A 11 -4.68 -7.04 7.67
N LEU A 12 -5.05 -6.98 6.38
CA LEU A 12 -4.65 -5.88 5.51
C LEU A 12 -5.16 -4.54 6.03
N ALA A 13 -6.46 -4.44 6.34
CA ALA A 13 -7.08 -3.19 6.79
C ALA A 13 -6.44 -2.63 8.06
N GLU A 14 -6.19 -3.49 9.05
CA GLU A 14 -5.47 -3.17 10.28
C GLU A 14 -4.08 -2.58 9.97
N LYS A 15 -3.30 -3.27 9.13
CA LYS A 15 -1.95 -2.82 8.74
C LYS A 15 -1.99 -1.44 8.06
N LEU A 16 -2.92 -1.19 7.15
CA LEU A 16 -3.04 0.10 6.47
C LEU A 16 -3.36 1.24 7.45
N LEU A 17 -4.25 0.98 8.42
CA LEU A 17 -4.59 1.92 9.49
C LEU A 17 -3.36 2.21 10.37
N THR A 18 -2.63 1.17 10.78
CA THR A 18 -1.40 1.31 11.58
C THR A 18 -0.37 2.17 10.86
N ILE A 19 -0.18 1.99 9.55
CA ILE A 19 0.75 2.82 8.76
C ILE A 19 0.34 4.28 8.79
N ARG A 20 -0.94 4.59 8.54
CA ARG A 20 -1.42 5.98 8.55
C ARG A 20 -1.20 6.63 9.92
N GLN A 21 -1.51 5.92 10.99
CA GLN A 21 -1.33 6.39 12.36
C GLN A 21 0.15 6.58 12.72
N ALA A 22 1.02 5.64 12.31
CA ALA A 22 2.47 5.75 12.53
C ALA A 22 3.10 6.94 11.81
N LEU A 23 2.52 7.34 10.66
CA LEU A 23 2.92 8.55 9.93
C LEU A 23 2.28 9.84 10.46
N ASN A 24 1.40 9.75 11.47
CA ASN A 24 0.60 10.84 12.03
C ASN A 24 -0.17 11.65 10.97
N LEU A 25 -0.81 10.95 10.02
CA LEU A 25 -1.58 11.56 8.94
C LEU A 25 -3.08 11.39 9.16
N SER A 26 -3.88 12.38 8.79
CA SER A 26 -5.31 12.22 8.55
C SER A 26 -5.59 11.33 7.33
N GLN A 27 -6.83 10.86 7.17
CA GLN A 27 -7.22 10.10 5.98
C GLN A 27 -7.08 10.91 4.69
N SER A 28 -7.34 12.22 4.73
CA SER A 28 -7.17 13.12 3.59
C SER A 28 -5.69 13.28 3.20
N GLU A 29 -4.81 13.51 4.18
CA GLU A 29 -3.37 13.61 3.93
C GLU A 29 -2.79 12.29 3.44
N MET A 30 -3.29 11.15 3.94
CA MET A 30 -2.88 9.84 3.45
C MET A 30 -3.26 9.63 1.98
N ALA A 31 -4.49 10.01 1.59
CA ALA A 31 -4.93 9.95 0.20
C ALA A 31 -4.04 10.80 -0.71
N PHE A 32 -3.68 12.01 -0.28
CA PHE A 32 -2.76 12.89 -0.99
C PHE A 32 -1.36 12.25 -1.12
N ARG A 33 -0.82 11.70 -0.04
CA ARG A 33 0.55 11.16 0.00
C ARG A 33 0.72 9.90 -0.85
N LEU A 34 -0.33 9.10 -1.05
CA LEU A 34 -0.28 7.86 -1.84
C LEU A 34 0.00 8.09 -3.34
N GLY A 35 0.05 9.34 -3.79
CA GLY A 35 0.57 9.71 -5.12
C GLY A 35 -0.36 9.31 -6.27
N CYS A 36 -1.62 9.00 -5.96
CA CYS A 36 -2.69 8.86 -6.94
C CYS A 36 -3.48 10.18 -6.98
N GLU A 37 -2.78 11.29 -7.27
CA GLU A 37 -3.33 12.65 -7.25
C GLU A 37 -4.62 12.70 -8.09
N GLY A 38 -5.76 12.79 -7.41
CA GLY A 38 -7.10 12.87 -8.01
C GLY A 38 -7.93 11.59 -8.00
N GLU A 39 -7.34 10.40 -7.80
CA GLU A 39 -8.09 9.13 -7.82
C GLU A 39 -8.54 8.68 -6.42
N LEU A 40 -7.76 8.99 -5.39
CA LEU A 40 -8.07 8.61 -4.01
C LEU A 40 -8.61 9.78 -3.19
N THR A 41 -9.59 9.47 -2.35
CA THR A 41 -10.19 10.42 -1.41
C THR A 41 -10.13 9.84 0.01
N ALA A 42 -10.34 10.67 1.03
CA ALA A 42 -10.42 10.21 2.42
C ALA A 42 -11.43 9.05 2.61
N ASN A 43 -12.55 9.07 1.86
CA ASN A 43 -13.54 7.99 1.89
C ASN A 43 -12.98 6.67 1.37
N HIS A 44 -12.11 6.68 0.35
CA HIS A 44 -11.43 5.48 -0.12
C HIS A 44 -10.50 4.92 0.96
N ILE A 45 -9.72 5.79 1.61
CA ILE A 45 -8.83 5.40 2.72
C ILE A 45 -9.64 4.75 3.86
N SER A 46 -10.73 5.38 4.28
CA SER A 46 -11.64 4.83 5.29
C SER A 46 -12.17 3.44 4.91
N LYS A 47 -12.60 3.26 3.65
CA LYS A 47 -13.06 1.95 3.17
C LYS A 47 -11.95 0.88 3.18
N PHE A 48 -10.70 1.25 2.92
CA PHE A 48 -9.57 0.33 3.02
C PHE A 48 -9.30 -0.05 4.48
N GLU A 49 -9.29 0.93 5.38
CA GLU A 49 -9.04 0.74 6.83
C GLU A 49 -10.16 -0.05 7.54
N LEU A 50 -11.36 -0.08 6.97
CA LEU A 50 -12.52 -0.82 7.47
C LEU A 50 -12.75 -2.17 6.77
N ASP A 51 -11.81 -2.62 5.94
CA ASP A 51 -11.89 -3.83 5.11
C ASP A 51 -13.10 -3.87 4.15
N ARG A 52 -13.72 -2.71 3.88
CA ARG A 52 -14.88 -2.59 2.98
C ARG A 52 -14.48 -2.61 1.51
N HIS A 53 -13.28 -2.17 1.18
CA HIS A 53 -12.69 -2.25 -0.15
C HIS A 53 -11.24 -2.70 -0.07
N GLU A 54 -10.80 -3.42 -1.10
CA GLU A 54 -9.39 -3.75 -1.28
C GLU A 54 -8.70 -2.63 -2.07
N PRO A 55 -7.55 -2.10 -1.62
CA PRO A 55 -6.77 -1.16 -2.41
C PRO A 55 -6.21 -1.83 -3.65
N SER A 56 -5.98 -1.06 -4.71
CA SER A 56 -5.30 -1.57 -5.90
C SER A 56 -3.84 -1.90 -5.62
N LEU A 57 -3.22 -2.76 -6.42
CA LEU A 57 -1.80 -3.11 -6.26
C LEU A 57 -0.86 -1.89 -6.31
N PRO A 58 -1.07 -0.87 -7.17
CA PRO A 58 -0.28 0.36 -7.11
C PRO A 58 -0.39 1.10 -5.77
N VAL A 59 -1.59 1.19 -5.20
CA VAL A 59 -1.81 1.83 -3.90
C VAL A 59 -1.09 1.06 -2.81
N LEU A 60 -1.21 -0.25 -2.81
CA LEU A 60 -0.55 -1.13 -1.85
C LEU A 60 0.98 -1.04 -1.93
N LEU A 61 1.53 -0.94 -3.16
CA LEU A 61 2.95 -0.69 -3.37
C LEU A 61 3.38 0.67 -2.81
N SER A 62 2.56 1.72 -2.94
CA SER A 62 2.82 3.02 -2.34
C SER A 62 2.87 2.94 -0.81
N TYR A 63 1.92 2.25 -0.17
CA TYR A 63 1.97 1.99 1.28
C TYR A 63 3.28 1.33 1.71
N ALA A 64 3.69 0.26 1.02
CA ALA A 64 4.92 -0.47 1.32
C ALA A 64 6.16 0.42 1.20
N ARG A 65 6.22 1.25 0.14
CA ARG A 65 7.31 2.21 -0.09
C ARG A 65 7.41 3.29 0.99
N MET A 66 6.28 3.78 1.52
CA MET A 66 6.29 4.75 2.61
C MET A 66 6.91 4.20 3.90
N MET A 67 6.66 2.91 4.18
CA MET A 67 7.21 2.21 5.33
C MET A 67 8.64 1.67 5.12
N GLY A 68 9.12 1.69 3.86
CA GLY A 68 10.40 1.10 3.50
C GLY A 68 10.41 -0.44 3.57
N VAL A 69 9.25 -1.08 3.38
CA VAL A 69 9.08 -2.53 3.39
C VAL A 69 8.70 -3.06 2.01
N SER A 70 8.79 -4.37 1.83
CA SER A 70 8.23 -5.07 0.67
C SER A 70 6.71 -5.30 0.83
N THR A 71 6.01 -5.47 -0.29
CA THR A 71 4.54 -5.59 -0.30
C THR A 71 4.03 -6.86 0.39
N ASP A 72 4.83 -7.93 0.43
CA ASP A 72 4.56 -9.17 1.18
C ASP A 72 4.25 -8.92 2.67
N VAL A 73 4.97 -8.00 3.32
CA VAL A 73 4.72 -7.59 4.71
C VAL A 73 3.28 -7.07 4.88
N LEU A 74 2.68 -6.47 3.85
CA LEU A 74 1.30 -5.98 3.91
C LEU A 74 0.26 -7.10 3.67
N ILE A 75 0.55 -8.06 2.79
CA ILE A 75 -0.43 -9.07 2.33
C ILE A 75 -0.30 -10.45 2.99
N ASP A 76 0.80 -10.73 3.67
CA ASP A 76 0.96 -11.97 4.43
C ASP A 76 0.44 -11.77 5.85
N ASP A 77 -0.62 -12.48 6.20
CA ASP A 77 -1.23 -12.42 7.54
C ASP A 77 -0.27 -12.89 8.66
N LYS A 78 0.80 -13.62 8.31
CA LYS A 78 1.83 -14.11 9.25
C LYS A 78 2.93 -13.11 9.55
N LEU A 79 3.03 -12.02 8.79
CA LEU A 79 4.06 -10.98 8.98
C LEU A 79 3.46 -9.78 9.70
N ASP A 80 4.25 -9.16 10.58
CA ASP A 80 3.89 -7.92 11.26
C ASP A 80 4.60 -6.72 10.63
N LEU A 81 4.01 -5.54 10.80
CA LEU A 81 4.66 -4.28 10.41
C LEU A 81 5.85 -3.99 11.33
N PRO A 82 6.94 -3.39 10.81
CA PRO A 82 8.04 -2.96 11.66
C PRO A 82 7.56 -1.84 12.60
N ALA A 83 8.11 -1.80 13.82
CA ALA A 83 7.76 -0.79 14.82
C ALA A 83 8.17 0.65 14.43
N LYS A 84 9.04 0.81 13.43
CA LYS A 84 9.55 2.11 12.96
C LYS A 84 9.62 2.12 11.43
N LEU A 85 9.53 3.32 10.85
CA LEU A 85 9.81 3.54 9.42
C LEU A 85 11.24 3.09 9.12
N LEU A 86 11.38 2.12 8.20
CA LEU A 86 12.70 1.71 7.76
C LEU A 86 13.21 2.75 6.78
N SER A 87 14.40 3.31 7.05
CA SER A 87 15.07 4.25 6.15
C SER A 87 15.44 3.52 4.86
N ALA A 88 14.51 3.50 3.89
CA ALA A 88 14.65 3.03 2.52
C ALA A 88 15.76 1.98 2.33
N THR A 89 15.61 0.80 2.95
CA THR A 89 16.47 -0.35 2.59
C THR A 89 16.16 -0.65 1.14
N LYS A 90 17.01 -0.16 0.24
CA LYS A 90 16.88 -0.31 -1.20
C LYS A 90 16.83 -1.81 -1.49
N SER A 91 15.64 -2.34 -1.71
CA SER A 91 15.49 -3.60 -2.42
C SER A 91 16.25 -3.43 -3.73
N ASN A 92 17.16 -4.37 -4.03
CA ASN A 92 18.08 -4.40 -5.19
C ASN A 92 17.30 -4.48 -6.52
N SER A 93 16.44 -3.49 -6.76
CA SER A 93 15.56 -3.37 -7.89
C SER A 93 16.32 -2.62 -8.97
N ILE A 94 16.64 -3.34 -10.04
CA ILE A 94 17.20 -2.73 -11.24
C ILE A 94 16.06 -1.93 -11.87
N ARG A 95 16.13 -0.60 -11.80
CA ARG A 95 15.17 0.26 -12.51
C ARG A 95 15.27 -0.07 -13.99
N ARG A 96 14.13 -0.34 -14.62
CA ARG A 96 14.06 -0.54 -16.07
C ARG A 96 14.68 0.68 -16.75
N SER A 97 15.75 0.49 -17.51
CA SER A 97 16.24 1.54 -18.42
C SER A 97 15.12 1.87 -19.41
N ALA A 98 14.92 3.16 -19.69
CA ALA A 98 13.89 3.64 -20.61
C ALA A 98 13.77 2.77 -21.87
N PRO A 99 12.57 2.56 -22.44
CA PRO A 99 12.43 1.76 -23.65
C PRO A 99 13.35 2.35 -24.71
N ARG A 100 14.32 1.57 -25.18
CA ARG A 100 15.10 1.92 -26.38
C ARG A 100 14.06 2.11 -27.48
N GLY A 101 13.88 3.35 -27.93
CA GLY A 101 12.83 3.73 -28.87
C GLY A 101 12.80 2.75 -30.04
N ARG A 102 11.64 2.16 -30.30
CA ARG A 102 11.38 1.52 -31.58
C ARG A 102 11.37 2.65 -32.62
N ARG A 103 12.43 2.71 -33.43
CA ARG A 103 12.41 3.40 -34.71
C ARG A 103 11.47 2.68 -35.67
#